data_AF-A0A9C6SXI4-F1
#
_entry.id   AF-A0A9C6SXI4-F1
#
_cell.length_a   1.000
_cell.length_b   1.000
_cell.length_c   1.000
_cell.angle_alpha   90.00
_cell.angle_beta   90.00
_cell.angle_gamma   90.00
#
_symmetry.space_group_name_H-M   'P 1'
#
loop_
_entity.id
_entity.type
_entity.pdbx_description
1 polymer ?
#
loop_
_entity_poly.entity_id
_entity_poly.type
_entity_poly.pdbx_seq_one_letter_code
_entity_poly.pdbx_strand_id
1 'polypeptide(L)'
;MAPTGMPPVTGVLQPPTGSTLSGSTIANYKKSWWRRVASCLAFLAAFSTAMSLLLVWSEAAALRRQAFDANMTRDYVLNSVSMDNPELVAYIREVQLKPTTQQDPSNATQTTEERYVAGLTEGKREGVYVEYISRIGAISSTGWLERNLSWRGVLILTDPRSFFEAHRGTRNPKTRVLHACLSTDKDTKEITYHQESEVQVTKLGEGPNSLVSSDEGFPTTRLKCFPLYSVLLAYSATTLDYLSLDSPDAQDSQVLDTIPWETTRISVVSIRWSPHHSETETKSLIDKMTSRRYKLMYTTDTGNLIFLYNALLKI
;
A
#
# COMPACT_ATOMS: atom_id res chain seq x y z
N MET A 1 -94.18 -50.40 2.44
CA MET A 1 -95.24 -50.70 1.47
C MET A 1 -94.59 -50.99 0.13
N ALA A 2 -95.06 -52.01 -0.60
CA ALA A 2 -94.89 -52.21 -2.04
C ALA A 2 -96.25 -51.92 -2.73
N PRO A 3 -96.43 -51.96 -4.07
CA PRO A 3 -95.50 -52.20 -5.21
C PRO A 3 -95.31 -50.90 -6.05
N THR A 4 -94.90 -50.80 -7.34
CA THR A 4 -94.54 -51.71 -8.47
C THR A 4 -93.65 -50.89 -9.46
N GLY A 5 -92.84 -51.43 -10.37
CA GLY A 5 -92.28 -52.79 -10.55
C GLY A 5 -91.99 -53.15 -12.01
N MET A 6 -91.10 -54.14 -12.22
CA MET A 6 -90.96 -55.02 -13.41
C MET A 6 -90.37 -54.41 -14.74
N PRO A 7 -89.66 -55.23 -15.58
CA PRO A 7 -88.20 -54.99 -15.73
C PRO A 7 -87.61 -54.98 -17.20
N PRO A 8 -86.68 -55.85 -17.69
CA PRO A 8 -85.62 -55.44 -18.64
C PRO A 8 -85.58 -56.29 -19.94
N VAL A 9 -84.43 -56.38 -20.65
CA VAL A 9 -83.91 -57.67 -21.23
C VAL A 9 -82.43 -57.59 -21.69
N THR A 10 -81.79 -58.77 -21.73
CA THR A 10 -80.38 -59.19 -21.99
C THR A 10 -79.75 -58.83 -23.36
N GLY A 11 -78.43 -59.02 -23.63
CA GLY A 11 -77.29 -59.46 -22.80
C GLY A 11 -76.31 -60.46 -23.46
N VAL A 12 -75.17 -60.75 -22.80
CA VAL A 12 -74.14 -61.83 -23.07
C VAL A 12 -73.35 -61.74 -24.43
N LEU A 13 -72.24 -62.42 -24.77
CA LEU A 13 -71.26 -63.39 -24.18
C LEU A 13 -69.92 -63.39 -25.00
N GLN A 14 -68.72 -63.68 -24.44
CA GLN A 14 -67.60 -64.54 -24.97
C GLN A 14 -66.21 -64.36 -24.25
N PRO A 15 -65.21 -65.29 -24.38
CA PRO A 15 -64.26 -65.61 -23.28
C PRO A 15 -62.72 -65.40 -23.59
N PRO A 16 -61.70 -66.22 -23.18
CA PRO A 16 -60.61 -65.68 -22.33
C PRO A 16 -59.13 -66.01 -22.72
N THR A 17 -58.20 -65.58 -21.85
CA THR A 17 -56.79 -66.04 -21.66
C THR A 17 -55.71 -65.77 -22.73
N GLY A 18 -54.58 -65.20 -22.29
CA GLY A 18 -53.30 -65.12 -23.00
C GLY A 18 -52.25 -64.40 -22.15
N SER A 19 -51.01 -64.92 -22.06
CA SER A 19 -49.99 -64.41 -21.13
C SER A 19 -48.61 -64.24 -21.78
N THR A 20 -47.98 -63.07 -21.61
CA THR A 20 -46.59 -62.85 -22.07
C THR A 20 -45.85 -61.82 -21.20
N LEU A 21 -44.73 -62.23 -20.61
CA LEU A 21 -43.75 -61.31 -20.02
C LEU A 21 -42.76 -60.84 -21.10
N SER A 22 -42.72 -59.55 -21.39
CA SER A 22 -41.49 -58.84 -21.78
C SER A 22 -41.68 -57.31 -21.73
N GLY A 23 -40.71 -56.56 -21.19
CA GLY A 23 -40.70 -55.09 -21.29
C GLY A 23 -40.11 -54.31 -20.09
N SER A 24 -40.06 -54.90 -18.90
CA SER A 24 -39.70 -54.18 -17.65
C SER A 24 -38.21 -53.79 -17.54
N THR A 25 -37.29 -54.52 -18.18
CA THR A 25 -35.83 -54.29 -18.09
C THR A 25 -35.35 -53.12 -18.94
N ILE A 26 -35.74 -53.06 -20.22
CA ILE A 26 -35.28 -52.03 -21.17
C ILE A 26 -35.75 -50.63 -20.75
N ALA A 27 -37.00 -50.52 -20.28
CA ALA A 27 -37.56 -49.26 -19.79
C ALA A 27 -36.78 -48.71 -18.58
N ASN A 28 -36.41 -49.59 -17.63
CA ASN A 28 -35.63 -49.19 -16.46
C ASN A 28 -34.19 -48.79 -16.80
N TYR A 29 -33.54 -49.47 -17.76
CA TYR A 29 -32.21 -49.06 -18.23
C TYR A 29 -32.25 -47.65 -18.85
N LYS A 30 -33.21 -47.37 -19.76
CA LYS A 30 -33.42 -46.02 -20.31
C LYS A 30 -33.70 -44.99 -19.21
N LYS A 31 -34.55 -45.29 -18.23
CA LYS A 31 -34.91 -44.39 -17.11
C LYS A 31 -33.77 -44.15 -16.09
N SER A 32 -32.79 -45.05 -16.04
CA SER A 32 -31.53 -44.88 -15.29
C SER A 32 -30.55 -44.01 -16.07
N TRP A 33 -30.31 -44.34 -17.35
CA TRP A 33 -29.41 -43.61 -18.23
C TRP A 33 -29.84 -42.14 -18.40
N TRP A 34 -31.12 -41.88 -18.69
CA TRP A 34 -31.68 -40.52 -18.76
C TRP A 34 -31.49 -39.72 -17.48
N ARG A 35 -31.57 -40.35 -16.29
CA ARG A 35 -31.31 -39.63 -15.02
C ARG A 35 -29.84 -39.29 -14.84
N ARG A 36 -28.91 -40.20 -15.18
CA ARG A 36 -27.47 -39.90 -15.15
C ARG A 36 -27.12 -38.78 -16.15
N VAL A 37 -27.62 -38.85 -17.38
CA VAL A 37 -27.43 -37.82 -18.41
C VAL A 37 -28.03 -36.48 -17.96
N ALA A 38 -29.24 -36.46 -17.40
CA ALA A 38 -29.85 -35.24 -16.88
C ALA A 38 -29.04 -34.62 -15.71
N SER A 39 -28.52 -35.44 -14.78
CA SER A 39 -27.64 -34.95 -13.71
C SER A 39 -26.32 -34.39 -14.24
N CYS A 40 -25.71 -35.04 -15.24
CA CYS A 40 -24.51 -34.51 -15.90
C CYS A 40 -24.78 -33.20 -16.65
N LEU A 41 -25.90 -33.09 -17.37
CA LEU A 41 -26.30 -31.86 -18.06
C LEU A 41 -26.61 -30.72 -17.08
N ALA A 42 -27.29 -31.00 -15.96
CA ALA A 42 -27.54 -30.02 -14.91
C ALA A 42 -26.25 -29.54 -14.25
N PHE A 43 -25.30 -30.45 -13.99
CA PHE A 43 -23.97 -30.09 -13.47
C PHE A 43 -23.17 -29.24 -14.48
N LEU A 44 -23.13 -29.62 -15.75
CA LEU A 44 -22.46 -28.84 -16.80
C LEU A 44 -23.08 -27.45 -17.00
N ALA A 45 -24.41 -27.34 -16.93
CA ALA A 45 -25.10 -26.05 -16.97
C ALA A 45 -24.73 -25.17 -15.78
N ALA A 46 -24.76 -25.70 -14.55
CA ALA A 46 -24.40 -24.98 -13.34
C ALA A 46 -22.91 -24.57 -13.30
N PHE A 47 -22.02 -25.45 -13.78
CA PHE A 47 -20.60 -25.14 -13.93
C PHE A 47 -20.37 -24.05 -14.99
N SER A 48 -21.06 -24.13 -16.13
CA SER A 48 -20.98 -23.13 -17.18
C SER A 48 -21.46 -21.75 -16.70
N THR A 49 -22.60 -21.67 -15.98
CA THR A 49 -23.08 -20.39 -15.46
C THR A 49 -22.16 -19.82 -14.38
N ALA A 50 -21.60 -20.66 -13.50
CA ALA A 50 -20.60 -20.22 -12.52
C ALA A 50 -19.34 -19.67 -13.21
N MET A 51 -18.81 -20.35 -14.23
CA MET A 51 -17.65 -19.88 -14.99
C MET A 51 -17.95 -18.59 -15.77
N SER A 52 -19.13 -18.47 -16.39
CA SER A 52 -19.55 -17.23 -17.06
C SER A 52 -19.68 -16.05 -16.07
N LEU A 53 -20.22 -16.28 -14.88
CA LEU A 53 -20.30 -15.24 -13.83
C LEU A 53 -18.91 -14.82 -13.33
N LEU A 54 -17.99 -15.76 -13.15
CA LEU A 54 -16.61 -15.46 -12.78
C LEU A 54 -15.89 -14.65 -13.86
N LEU A 55 -16.06 -15.00 -15.15
CA LEU A 55 -15.48 -14.26 -16.27
C LEU A 55 -16.05 -12.83 -16.38
N VAL A 56 -17.38 -12.66 -16.28
CA VAL A 56 -18.02 -11.33 -16.27
C VAL A 56 -17.55 -10.52 -15.05
N TRP A 57 -17.34 -11.14 -13.89
CA TRP A 57 -16.82 -10.45 -12.71
C TRP A 57 -15.35 -10.05 -12.87
N SER A 58 -14.50 -10.90 -13.46
CA SER A 58 -13.10 -10.55 -13.73
C SER A 58 -12.97 -9.44 -14.78
N GLU A 59 -13.76 -9.47 -15.86
CA GLU A 59 -13.80 -8.40 -16.86
C GLU A 59 -14.33 -7.10 -16.25
N ALA A 60 -15.41 -7.15 -15.46
CA ALA A 60 -15.90 -5.97 -14.74
C ALA A 60 -14.91 -5.45 -13.69
N ALA A 61 -14.01 -6.29 -13.16
CA ALA A 61 -12.92 -5.85 -12.29
C ALA A 61 -11.73 -5.28 -13.09
N ALA A 62 -11.46 -5.78 -14.29
CA ALA A 62 -10.46 -5.21 -15.19
C ALA A 62 -10.88 -3.83 -15.72
N LEU A 63 -12.14 -3.70 -16.15
CA LEU A 63 -12.73 -2.42 -16.60
C LEU A 63 -12.78 -1.38 -15.48
N ARG A 64 -13.02 -1.78 -14.22
CA ARG A 64 -12.92 -0.86 -13.06
C ARG A 64 -11.49 -0.36 -12.85
N ARG A 65 -10.48 -1.24 -12.94
CA ARG A 65 -9.07 -0.82 -12.89
C ARG A 65 -8.75 0.14 -14.02
N GLN A 66 -9.04 -0.21 -15.27
CA GLN A 66 -8.79 0.68 -16.42
C GLN A 66 -9.50 2.03 -16.29
N ALA A 67 -10.73 2.06 -15.77
CA ALA A 67 -11.45 3.31 -15.51
C ALA A 67 -10.81 4.13 -14.38
N PHE A 68 -10.33 3.47 -13.32
CA PHE A 68 -9.57 4.10 -12.23
C PHE A 68 -8.22 4.64 -12.74
N ASP A 69 -7.43 3.82 -13.43
CA ASP A 69 -6.14 4.18 -14.03
C ASP A 69 -6.26 5.41 -14.95
N ALA A 70 -7.27 5.40 -15.83
CA ALA A 70 -7.57 6.52 -16.73
C ALA A 70 -8.08 7.77 -15.99
N ASN A 71 -8.80 7.61 -14.88
CA ASN A 71 -9.23 8.74 -14.06
C ASN A 71 -8.06 9.33 -13.26
N MET A 72 -7.14 8.49 -12.79
CA MET A 72 -5.94 8.85 -12.01
C MET A 72 -4.82 9.50 -12.84
N THR A 73 -5.03 9.70 -14.15
CA THR A 73 -4.25 10.66 -14.95
C THR A 73 -4.70 12.12 -14.73
N ARG A 74 -5.72 12.36 -13.90
CA ARG A 74 -6.20 13.71 -13.51
C ARG A 74 -5.86 13.96 -12.04
N ASP A 75 -5.04 14.95 -11.77
CA ASP A 75 -4.44 15.16 -10.44
C ASP A 75 -5.48 15.40 -9.33
N TYR A 76 -6.62 16.01 -9.66
CA TYR A 76 -7.74 16.27 -8.75
C TYR A 76 -8.32 15.02 -8.05
N VAL A 77 -8.13 13.82 -8.61
CA VAL A 77 -8.70 12.56 -8.07
C VAL A 77 -7.95 12.08 -6.81
N LEU A 78 -6.76 12.62 -6.55
CA LEU A 78 -5.89 12.24 -5.43
C LEU A 78 -6.00 13.14 -4.19
N ASN A 79 -7.05 13.95 -4.07
CA ASN A 79 -7.32 14.70 -2.85
C ASN A 79 -8.34 13.97 -1.95
N SER A 80 -8.01 13.88 -0.66
CA SER A 80 -8.76 13.20 0.39
C SER A 80 -9.13 11.73 0.14
N VAL A 81 -8.22 10.96 -0.48
CA VAL A 81 -8.35 9.51 -0.60
C VAL A 81 -7.80 8.83 0.65
N SER A 82 -8.63 8.05 1.35
CA SER A 82 -8.25 7.41 2.63
C SER A 82 -7.06 6.45 2.50
N MET A 83 -6.23 6.40 3.54
CA MET A 83 -4.96 5.68 3.56
C MET A 83 -5.04 4.17 3.29
N ASP A 84 -6.19 3.55 3.53
CA ASP A 84 -6.48 2.12 3.37
C ASP A 84 -7.19 1.78 2.06
N ASN A 85 -7.48 2.77 1.20
CA ASN A 85 -8.14 2.56 -0.08
C ASN A 85 -7.29 1.62 -0.99
N PRO A 86 -7.84 0.48 -1.44
CA PRO A 86 -7.08 -0.50 -2.21
C PRO A 86 -6.67 -0.02 -3.61
N GLU A 87 -7.43 0.91 -4.19
CA GLU A 87 -7.16 1.51 -5.50
C GLU A 87 -5.99 2.52 -5.38
N LEU A 88 -5.94 3.30 -4.29
CA LEU A 88 -4.78 4.13 -3.94
C LEU A 88 -3.52 3.28 -3.74
N VAL A 89 -3.64 2.17 -3.01
CA VAL A 89 -2.52 1.23 -2.77
C VAL A 89 -2.02 0.61 -4.09
N ALA A 90 -2.92 0.27 -5.02
CA ALA A 90 -2.55 -0.19 -6.36
C ALA A 90 -1.83 0.91 -7.15
N TYR A 91 -2.37 2.13 -7.19
CA TYR A 91 -1.74 3.28 -7.86
C TYR A 91 -0.32 3.57 -7.34
N ILE A 92 -0.13 3.59 -6.01
CA ILE A 92 1.20 3.81 -5.44
C ILE A 92 2.14 2.66 -5.86
N ARG A 93 1.69 1.40 -5.79
CA ARG A 93 2.48 0.22 -6.14
C ARG A 93 2.88 0.15 -7.61
N GLU A 94 1.94 0.42 -8.51
CA GLU A 94 2.06 0.12 -9.95
C GLU A 94 2.45 1.35 -10.76
N VAL A 95 2.03 2.55 -10.34
CA VAL A 95 2.33 3.81 -11.03
C VAL A 95 3.47 4.57 -10.36
N GLN A 96 3.49 4.71 -9.02
CA GLN A 96 4.42 5.64 -8.35
C GLN A 96 5.75 5.02 -7.92
N LEU A 97 5.76 3.84 -7.30
CA LEU A 97 6.98 3.16 -6.82
C LEU A 97 7.87 2.71 -7.98
N LYS A 98 8.97 3.43 -8.25
CA LYS A 98 9.92 3.07 -9.30
C LYS A 98 11.01 2.12 -8.78
N PRO A 99 11.47 1.13 -9.56
CA PRO A 99 12.69 0.38 -9.26
C PRO A 99 13.93 1.25 -9.48
N THR A 100 15.08 0.85 -8.94
CA THR A 100 16.37 1.45 -9.32
C THR A 100 16.92 0.80 -10.58
N THR A 101 17.55 1.57 -11.47
CA THR A 101 17.95 1.08 -12.81
C THR A 101 19.39 0.60 -12.91
N GLN A 102 20.30 1.04 -12.04
CA GLN A 102 21.68 0.56 -11.99
C GLN A 102 21.87 -0.50 -10.89
N GLN A 103 22.75 -1.46 -11.16
CA GLN A 103 23.09 -2.58 -10.25
C GLN A 103 24.57 -2.63 -9.88
N ASP A 104 25.38 -1.69 -10.39
CA ASP A 104 26.82 -1.68 -10.18
C ASP A 104 27.22 -1.51 -8.71
N PRO A 105 28.37 -2.09 -8.29
CA PRO A 105 28.78 -2.07 -6.89
C PRO A 105 29.37 -0.70 -6.48
N SER A 106 28.53 0.20 -5.99
CA SER A 106 29.01 1.38 -5.26
C SER A 106 29.62 0.99 -3.91
N ASN A 107 30.73 1.66 -3.56
CA ASN A 107 31.37 1.52 -2.24
C ASN A 107 30.63 2.42 -1.24
N ALA A 108 29.56 1.91 -0.65
CA ALA A 108 28.86 2.59 0.45
C ALA A 108 29.75 2.64 1.70
N THR A 109 30.15 3.84 2.13
CA THR A 109 30.84 4.07 3.40
C THR A 109 29.83 4.07 4.54
N GLN A 110 30.06 3.29 5.60
CA GLN A 110 29.16 3.22 6.74
C GLN A 110 29.11 4.53 7.54
N THR A 111 27.96 5.20 7.53
CA THR A 111 27.69 6.39 8.36
C THR A 111 27.63 6.04 9.86
N THR A 112 27.69 7.05 10.72
CA THR A 112 27.49 6.89 12.17
C THR A 112 26.10 6.31 12.48
N GLU A 113 25.06 6.80 11.80
CA GLU A 113 23.68 6.35 11.97
C GLU A 113 23.49 4.86 11.60
N GLU A 114 23.98 4.43 10.43
CA GLU A 114 23.91 3.03 9.99
C GLU A 114 24.64 2.08 10.95
N ARG A 115 25.70 2.56 11.62
CA ARG A 115 26.41 1.79 12.66
C ARG A 115 25.56 1.60 13.91
N TYR A 116 24.83 2.64 14.35
CA TYR A 116 23.89 2.51 15.46
C TYR A 116 22.67 1.65 15.08
N VAL A 117 22.08 1.83 13.91
CA VAL A 117 20.94 1.02 13.42
C VAL A 117 21.34 -0.46 13.30
N ALA A 118 22.52 -0.76 12.75
CA ALA A 118 23.03 -2.13 12.69
C ALA A 118 23.31 -2.73 14.09
N GLY A 119 23.78 -1.93 15.04
CA GLY A 119 23.96 -2.36 16.43
C GLY A 119 22.64 -2.63 17.16
N LEU A 120 21.68 -1.72 17.05
CA LEU A 120 20.33 -1.84 17.65
C LEU A 120 19.49 -2.98 17.04
N THR A 121 19.83 -3.44 15.83
CA THR A 121 19.20 -4.59 15.17
C THR A 121 20.07 -5.85 15.20
N GLU A 122 21.08 -5.92 16.07
CA GLU A 122 21.97 -7.09 16.27
C GLU A 122 22.60 -7.63 14.98
N GLY A 123 22.86 -6.74 14.00
CA GLY A 123 23.41 -7.10 12.68
C GLY A 123 22.44 -7.83 11.75
N LYS A 124 21.12 -7.72 11.98
CA LYS A 124 20.06 -8.36 11.18
C LYS A 124 20.29 -8.21 9.68
N ARG A 125 20.14 -9.32 8.93
CA ARG A 125 20.18 -9.35 7.46
C ARG A 125 18.78 -9.34 6.83
N GLU A 126 18.71 -8.93 5.56
CA GLU A 126 17.47 -8.79 4.78
C GLU A 126 16.36 -7.97 5.47
N GLY A 127 16.75 -6.96 6.26
CA GLY A 127 15.83 -6.05 6.92
C GLY A 127 15.00 -5.20 5.96
N VAL A 128 13.89 -4.65 6.45
CA VAL A 128 13.02 -3.76 5.68
C VAL A 128 13.05 -2.35 6.26
N TYR A 129 13.32 -1.36 5.42
CA TYR A 129 13.32 0.05 5.82
C TYR A 129 12.30 0.90 5.05
N VAL A 130 11.94 2.05 5.62
CA VAL A 130 11.47 3.22 4.86
C VAL A 130 12.30 4.43 5.28
N GLU A 131 12.68 5.24 4.30
CA GLU A 131 13.45 6.47 4.52
C GLU A 131 12.77 7.60 3.75
N TYR A 132 12.32 8.61 4.49
CA TYR A 132 11.74 9.84 3.95
C TYR A 132 12.78 10.96 4.03
N ILE A 133 12.99 11.66 2.93
CA ILE A 133 13.90 12.79 2.83
C ILE A 133 13.16 13.93 2.13
N SER A 134 12.78 14.96 2.89
CA SER A 134 12.19 16.19 2.34
C SER A 134 13.21 17.33 2.15
N ARG A 135 14.37 17.21 2.80
CA ARG A 135 15.41 18.23 2.87
C ARG A 135 16.33 18.23 1.64
N ILE A 136 16.52 19.40 1.01
CA ILE A 136 17.34 19.57 -0.20
C ILE A 136 18.82 19.23 0.10
N GLY A 137 19.46 18.47 -0.81
CA GLY A 137 20.88 18.13 -0.71
C GLY A 137 21.24 17.13 0.40
N ALA A 138 20.24 16.51 1.03
CA ALA A 138 20.44 15.44 1.98
C ALA A 138 20.89 14.13 1.30
N ILE A 139 21.73 13.37 2.00
CA ILE A 139 22.24 12.07 1.53
C ILE A 139 21.62 10.98 2.42
N SER A 140 21.09 9.93 1.79
CA SER A 140 20.43 8.83 2.49
C SER A 140 21.36 8.05 3.42
N SER A 141 20.88 7.63 4.59
CA SER A 141 21.58 6.79 5.57
C SER A 141 21.14 5.31 5.53
N THR A 142 20.86 4.78 4.33
CA THR A 142 20.50 3.36 4.12
C THR A 142 21.42 2.58 3.17
N GLY A 143 22.34 3.25 2.47
CA GLY A 143 23.15 2.64 1.40
C GLY A 143 24.07 1.51 1.86
N TRP A 144 24.68 1.62 3.05
CA TRP A 144 25.49 0.56 3.64
C TRP A 144 24.63 -0.58 4.16
N LEU A 145 23.44 -0.31 4.71
CA LEU A 145 22.50 -1.34 5.17
C LEU A 145 22.02 -2.20 3.99
N GLU A 146 21.68 -1.58 2.86
CA GLU A 146 21.38 -2.30 1.61
C GLU A 146 22.57 -3.12 1.11
N ARG A 147 23.77 -2.52 1.08
CA ARG A 147 24.97 -3.15 0.50
C ARG A 147 25.51 -4.30 1.33
N ASN A 148 25.63 -4.13 2.65
CA ASN A 148 26.37 -5.04 3.53
C ASN A 148 25.47 -6.00 4.32
N LEU A 149 24.22 -5.60 4.61
CA LEU A 149 23.23 -6.44 5.31
C LEU A 149 22.10 -6.94 4.38
N SER A 150 22.14 -6.58 3.09
CA SER A 150 21.13 -6.97 2.08
C SER A 150 19.72 -6.44 2.39
N TRP A 151 19.62 -5.32 3.11
CA TRP A 151 18.34 -4.66 3.39
C TRP A 151 17.69 -4.13 2.12
N ARG A 152 16.38 -3.85 2.20
CA ARG A 152 15.55 -3.32 1.11
C ARG A 152 14.53 -2.33 1.68
N GLY A 153 14.02 -1.41 0.88
CA GLY A 153 13.01 -0.49 1.40
C GLY A 153 12.34 0.40 0.38
N VAL A 154 11.72 1.47 0.89
CA VAL A 154 11.22 2.59 0.09
C VAL A 154 11.97 3.86 0.44
N LEU A 155 12.49 4.53 -0.57
CA LEU A 155 13.08 5.86 -0.52
C LEU A 155 12.02 6.86 -0.98
N ILE A 156 11.55 7.73 -0.08
CA ILE A 156 10.49 8.71 -0.34
C ILE A 156 11.15 10.09 -0.36
N LEU A 157 11.15 10.75 -1.51
CA LEU A 157 11.99 11.91 -1.79
C LEU A 157 11.14 13.05 -2.36
N THR A 158 11.23 14.26 -1.79
CA THR A 158 10.50 15.44 -2.29
C THR A 158 11.24 16.13 -3.45
N ASP A 159 12.57 16.22 -3.38
CA ASP A 159 13.38 16.86 -4.39
C ASP A 159 13.46 16.00 -5.67
N PRO A 160 13.05 16.53 -6.85
CA PRO A 160 13.13 15.79 -8.11
C PRO A 160 14.56 15.33 -8.46
N ARG A 161 15.61 16.09 -8.10
CA ARG A 161 17.00 15.72 -8.44
C ARG A 161 17.42 14.48 -7.64
N SER A 162 17.25 14.53 -6.33
CA SER A 162 17.46 13.41 -5.40
C SER A 162 16.65 12.18 -5.81
N PHE A 163 15.39 12.35 -6.26
CA PHE A 163 14.58 11.26 -6.82
C PHE A 163 15.21 10.64 -8.08
N PHE A 164 15.61 11.45 -9.06
CA PHE A 164 16.23 10.94 -10.30
C PHE A 164 17.61 10.31 -10.06
N GLU A 165 18.37 10.80 -9.09
CA GLU A 165 19.64 10.23 -8.67
C GLU A 165 19.44 8.89 -7.96
N ALA A 166 18.48 8.78 -7.03
CA ALA A 166 18.14 7.52 -6.37
C ALA A 166 17.55 6.48 -7.35
N HIS A 167 16.69 6.91 -8.29
CA HIS A 167 16.11 6.04 -9.32
C HIS A 167 17.16 5.51 -10.32
N ARG A 168 18.16 6.34 -10.68
CA ARG A 168 19.30 5.92 -11.50
C ARG A 168 20.44 5.27 -10.69
N GLY A 169 20.35 5.32 -9.36
CA GLY A 169 21.41 4.93 -8.45
C GLY A 169 21.54 3.42 -8.25
N THR A 170 22.60 3.05 -7.55
CA THR A 170 23.00 1.67 -7.27
C THR A 170 22.50 1.24 -5.89
N ARG A 171 21.37 0.53 -5.87
CA ARG A 171 20.64 0.09 -4.67
C ARG A 171 20.31 -1.40 -4.72
N ASN A 172 19.69 -1.94 -3.67
CA ASN A 172 19.15 -3.30 -3.70
C ASN A 172 18.04 -3.39 -4.78
N PRO A 173 18.02 -4.39 -5.68
CA PRO A 173 16.95 -4.55 -6.69
C PRO A 173 15.52 -4.67 -6.11
N LYS A 174 15.39 -5.00 -4.81
CA LYS A 174 14.12 -5.01 -4.08
C LYS A 174 13.70 -3.63 -3.53
N THR A 175 14.57 -2.63 -3.53
CA THR A 175 14.29 -1.25 -3.09
C THR A 175 13.46 -0.49 -4.13
N ARG A 176 12.61 0.43 -3.68
CA ARG A 176 11.79 1.31 -4.53
C ARG A 176 12.00 2.77 -4.18
N VAL A 177 11.81 3.64 -5.16
CA VAL A 177 11.93 5.10 -5.04
C VAL A 177 10.58 5.74 -5.36
N LEU A 178 10.19 6.74 -4.57
CA LEU A 178 8.92 7.45 -4.64
C LEU A 178 9.18 8.96 -4.65
N HIS A 179 8.64 9.67 -5.65
CA HIS A 179 8.67 11.13 -5.68
C HIS A 179 7.40 11.67 -5.00
N ALA A 180 7.49 12.02 -3.72
CA ALA A 180 6.33 12.40 -2.90
C ALA A 180 6.73 13.08 -1.58
N CYS A 181 5.77 13.75 -0.97
CA CYS A 181 5.76 14.02 0.47
C CYS A 181 5.03 12.90 1.24
N LEU A 182 5.17 12.89 2.57
CA LEU A 182 4.31 12.08 3.43
C LEU A 182 3.12 12.93 3.93
N SER A 183 1.93 12.33 4.02
CA SER A 183 0.77 13.03 4.57
C SER A 183 0.81 13.01 6.10
N THR A 184 0.69 14.18 6.70
CA THR A 184 0.42 14.37 8.14
C THR A 184 -1.04 14.02 8.52
N ASP A 185 -1.87 13.69 7.52
CA ASP A 185 -3.27 13.27 7.68
C ASP A 185 -3.47 11.81 7.25
N LYS A 186 -4.66 11.24 7.51
CA LYS A 186 -5.01 9.86 7.16
C LYS A 186 -5.52 9.69 5.72
N ASP A 187 -5.37 10.73 4.91
CA ASP A 187 -5.78 10.81 3.52
C ASP A 187 -4.70 11.53 2.68
N THR A 188 -4.84 11.42 1.36
CA THR A 188 -3.93 12.04 0.39
C THR A 188 -4.21 13.52 0.17
N LYS A 189 -3.17 14.32 -0.06
CA LYS A 189 -3.28 15.76 -0.36
C LYS A 189 -2.21 16.22 -1.35
N GLU A 190 -2.47 17.30 -2.06
CA GLU A 190 -1.48 17.99 -2.90
C GLU A 190 -0.96 19.25 -2.20
N ILE A 191 0.36 19.47 -2.23
CA ILE A 191 1.01 20.69 -1.73
C ILE A 191 1.87 21.34 -2.83
N THR A 192 2.06 22.66 -2.74
CA THR A 192 3.10 23.34 -3.51
C THR A 192 4.45 23.13 -2.85
N TYR A 193 5.39 22.54 -3.57
CA TYR A 193 6.79 22.44 -3.15
C TYR A 193 7.52 23.74 -3.49
N HIS A 194 7.76 24.54 -2.46
CA HIS A 194 8.58 25.74 -2.56
C HIS A 194 10.05 25.37 -2.36
N GLN A 195 10.90 25.74 -3.31
CA GLN A 195 12.34 25.44 -3.23
C GLN A 195 13.04 26.52 -2.39
N GLU A 196 13.52 26.17 -1.20
CA GLU A 196 14.06 27.11 -0.18
C GLU A 196 15.24 28.00 -0.65
N SER A 197 15.79 27.76 -1.84
CA SER A 197 16.80 28.60 -2.50
C SER A 197 16.37 30.06 -2.76
N GLU A 198 15.09 30.40 -2.60
CA GLU A 198 14.59 31.77 -2.73
C GLU A 198 14.96 32.69 -1.56
N VAL A 199 15.40 32.16 -0.42
CA VAL A 199 16.00 32.98 0.66
C VAL A 199 17.49 33.28 0.37
N GLN A 200 17.76 33.80 -0.83
CA GLN A 200 19.00 34.55 -1.03
C GLN A 200 18.91 35.85 -0.22
N VAL A 201 19.59 35.88 0.92
CA VAL A 201 19.82 37.12 1.67
C VAL A 201 20.75 38.02 0.84
N THR A 202 20.16 38.76 -0.10
CA THR A 202 20.84 39.85 -0.78
C THR A 202 21.31 40.83 0.28
N LYS A 203 22.63 41.07 0.33
CA LYS A 203 23.20 42.10 1.20
C LYS A 203 22.60 43.44 0.79
N LEU A 204 21.67 43.95 1.59
CA LEU A 204 21.03 45.24 1.31
C LEU A 204 21.97 46.40 1.71
N GLY A 205 23.01 46.58 0.90
CA GLY A 205 23.66 47.88 0.77
C GLY A 205 22.72 48.83 0.04
N GLU A 206 22.21 49.81 0.77
CA GLU A 206 21.88 51.16 0.28
C GLU A 206 21.01 51.25 -1.00
N GLY A 207 19.69 51.09 -0.84
CA GLY A 207 18.73 51.45 -1.90
C GLY A 207 17.27 51.46 -1.40
N PRO A 208 16.53 52.58 -1.49
CA PRO A 208 15.14 52.62 -1.05
C PRO A 208 14.17 52.06 -2.10
N ASN A 209 13.34 51.10 -1.68
CA ASN A 209 12.05 50.75 -2.28
C ASN A 209 12.06 50.33 -3.77
N SER A 210 12.69 49.20 -4.08
CA SER A 210 12.10 48.27 -5.04
C SER A 210 12.23 46.84 -4.52
N LEU A 211 11.11 46.25 -4.09
CA LEU A 211 11.03 44.83 -3.78
C LEU A 211 10.94 44.06 -5.10
N VAL A 212 12.10 43.67 -5.64
CA VAL A 212 12.16 42.72 -6.75
C VAL A 212 11.72 41.36 -6.21
N SER A 213 10.42 41.10 -6.29
CA SER A 213 9.87 39.76 -6.08
C SER A 213 10.44 38.87 -7.19
N SER A 214 11.19 37.84 -6.83
CA SER A 214 11.81 36.91 -7.79
C SER A 214 10.81 35.87 -8.32
N ASP A 215 9.59 36.32 -8.65
CA ASP A 215 8.45 35.51 -9.11
C ASP A 215 8.55 35.23 -10.63
N GLU A 216 9.78 35.00 -11.12
CA GLU A 216 10.12 34.89 -12.54
C GLU A 216 11.05 33.68 -12.78
N GLY A 217 10.44 32.56 -13.20
CA GLY A 217 11.14 31.55 -14.00
C GLY A 217 11.02 30.08 -13.56
N PHE A 218 10.70 29.78 -12.31
CA PHE A 218 10.61 28.39 -11.83
C PHE A 218 9.15 27.89 -11.72
N PRO A 219 8.80 26.75 -12.35
CA PRO A 219 7.44 26.22 -12.26
C PRO A 219 7.18 25.70 -10.84
N THR A 220 6.09 26.16 -10.22
CA THR A 220 5.61 25.70 -8.92
C THR A 220 5.35 24.19 -8.95
N THR A 221 6.31 23.43 -8.45
CA THR A 221 6.27 21.97 -8.47
C THR A 221 5.24 21.51 -7.45
N ARG A 222 4.26 20.71 -7.88
CA ARG A 222 3.28 20.12 -6.96
C ARG A 222 3.77 18.76 -6.49
N LEU A 223 3.69 18.52 -5.20
CA LEU A 223 3.94 17.21 -4.61
C LEU A 223 2.64 16.63 -4.07
N LYS A 224 2.43 15.36 -4.40
CA LYS A 224 1.38 14.54 -3.81
C LYS A 224 1.92 13.94 -2.52
N CYS A 225 1.21 14.17 -1.42
CA CYS A 225 1.52 13.60 -0.13
C CYS A 225 0.70 12.35 0.10
N PHE A 226 1.37 11.21 0.30
CA PHE A 226 0.72 9.94 0.59
C PHE A 226 0.83 9.63 2.08
N PRO A 227 -0.24 9.16 2.75
CA PRO A 227 -0.13 8.60 4.09
C PRO A 227 0.90 7.47 4.09
N LEU A 228 1.81 7.46 5.08
CA LEU A 228 2.89 6.47 5.15
C LEU A 228 2.35 5.03 5.08
N TYR A 229 1.22 4.76 5.74
CA TYR A 229 0.55 3.46 5.71
C TYR A 229 0.18 2.99 4.29
N SER A 230 -0.27 3.88 3.40
CA SER A 230 -0.56 3.54 1.99
C SER A 230 0.69 3.11 1.24
N VAL A 231 1.84 3.75 1.52
CA VAL A 231 3.14 3.38 0.95
C VAL A 231 3.62 2.03 1.48
N LEU A 232 3.40 1.74 2.77
CA LEU A 232 3.68 0.44 3.39
C LEU A 232 2.84 -0.69 2.79
N LEU A 233 1.54 -0.46 2.58
CA LEU A 233 0.65 -1.40 1.89
C LEU A 233 1.06 -1.59 0.42
N ALA A 234 1.46 -0.52 -0.27
CA ALA A 234 1.93 -0.59 -1.65
C ALA A 234 3.22 -1.43 -1.77
N TYR A 235 4.20 -1.22 -0.88
CA TYR A 235 5.41 -2.03 -0.80
C TYR A 235 5.18 -3.44 -0.20
N SER A 236 4.00 -3.70 0.36
CA SER A 236 3.60 -4.97 1.01
C SER A 236 4.40 -5.30 2.28
N ALA A 237 4.70 -4.29 3.11
CA ALA A 237 5.41 -4.48 4.38
C ALA A 237 4.84 -3.57 5.49
N THR A 238 4.04 -4.14 6.40
CA THR A 238 3.59 -3.45 7.63
C THR A 238 4.54 -3.66 8.83
N THR A 239 5.59 -4.47 8.66
CA THR A 239 6.66 -4.67 9.64
C THR A 239 7.96 -4.10 9.10
N LEU A 240 8.46 -3.04 9.73
CA LEU A 240 9.74 -2.39 9.42
C LEU A 240 10.78 -2.69 10.51
N ASP A 241 12.02 -2.80 10.08
CA ASP A 241 13.19 -2.77 10.97
C ASP A 241 13.65 -1.34 11.23
N TYR A 242 13.48 -0.44 10.25
CA TYR A 242 13.92 0.94 10.33
C TYR A 242 12.96 1.91 9.63
N LEU A 243 12.61 3.01 10.29
CA LEU A 243 12.02 4.20 9.69
C LEU A 243 12.97 5.37 9.90
N SER A 244 13.38 6.04 8.84
CA SER A 244 14.13 7.31 8.88
C SER A 244 13.22 8.45 8.40
N LEU A 245 13.13 9.53 9.17
CA LEU A 245 12.41 10.76 8.83
C LEU A 245 13.39 11.94 8.81
N ASP A 246 13.87 12.29 7.62
CA ASP A 246 14.75 13.44 7.36
C ASP A 246 13.94 14.62 6.79
N SER A 247 13.41 15.45 7.68
CA SER A 247 12.71 16.69 7.34
C SER A 247 13.31 17.89 8.09
N PRO A 248 13.30 19.10 7.50
CA PRO A 248 13.60 20.32 8.26
C PRO A 248 12.44 20.70 9.20
N ASP A 249 11.21 20.31 8.89
CA ASP A 249 10.00 20.71 9.59
C ASP A 249 9.58 19.69 10.65
N ALA A 250 9.54 20.10 11.92
CA ALA A 250 8.95 19.29 12.99
C ALA A 250 7.46 18.97 12.78
N GLN A 251 6.76 19.67 11.86
CA GLN A 251 5.39 19.33 11.48
C GLN A 251 5.32 17.96 10.78
N ASP A 252 6.36 17.52 10.07
CA ASP A 252 6.40 16.17 9.48
C ASP A 252 6.47 15.06 10.55
N SER A 253 6.83 15.38 11.80
CA SER A 253 6.67 14.41 12.91
C SER A 253 5.21 14.04 13.19
N GLN A 254 4.23 14.82 12.69
CA GLN A 254 2.80 14.47 12.73
C GLN A 254 2.47 13.25 11.86
N VAL A 255 3.32 12.89 10.87
CA VAL A 255 3.19 11.63 10.12
C VAL A 255 3.18 10.42 11.07
N LEU A 256 3.87 10.50 12.21
CA LEU A 256 3.86 9.43 13.24
C LEU A 256 2.48 9.25 13.89
N ASP A 257 1.60 10.26 13.83
CA ASP A 257 0.25 10.23 14.40
C ASP A 257 -0.79 9.63 13.44
N THR A 258 -0.46 9.50 12.15
CA THR A 258 -1.32 8.84 11.14
C THR A 258 -1.14 7.32 11.13
N ILE A 259 0.04 6.83 11.53
CA ILE A 259 0.41 5.41 11.51
C ILE A 259 -0.56 4.56 12.37
N PRO A 260 -1.20 3.52 11.80
CA PRO A 260 -2.00 2.57 12.58
C PRO A 260 -1.08 1.55 13.27
N TRP A 261 -0.62 1.92 14.47
CA TRP A 261 0.34 1.15 15.30
C TRP A 261 -0.14 -0.24 15.73
N GLU A 262 -1.45 -0.51 15.71
CA GLU A 262 -2.00 -1.86 15.97
C GLU A 262 -1.65 -2.86 14.85
N THR A 263 -1.58 -2.38 13.61
CA THR A 263 -1.25 -3.19 12.41
C THR A 263 0.17 -2.98 11.91
N THR A 264 0.82 -1.88 12.29
CA THR A 264 2.13 -1.45 11.81
C THR A 264 3.16 -1.54 12.92
N ARG A 265 4.24 -2.29 12.70
CA ARG A 265 5.33 -2.44 13.67
C ARG A 265 6.62 -1.90 13.09
N ILE A 266 7.35 -1.10 13.87
CA ILE A 266 8.61 -0.49 13.46
C ILE A 266 9.61 -0.72 14.59
N SER A 267 10.78 -1.31 14.28
CA SER A 267 11.75 -1.70 15.32
C SER A 267 12.61 -0.51 15.76
N VAL A 268 13.20 0.22 14.82
CA VAL A 268 13.98 1.44 15.04
C VAL A 268 13.35 2.61 14.29
N VAL A 269 13.23 3.77 14.93
CA VAL A 269 12.77 5.02 14.31
C VAL A 269 13.85 6.09 14.51
N SER A 270 14.39 6.65 13.43
CA SER A 270 15.22 7.85 13.45
C SER A 270 14.42 9.05 12.97
N ILE A 271 14.53 10.17 13.69
CA ILE A 271 13.82 11.42 13.39
C ILE A 271 14.85 12.55 13.41
N ARG A 272 15.03 13.26 12.29
CA ARG A 272 15.80 14.52 12.31
C ARG A 272 15.10 15.54 13.19
N TRP A 273 15.85 16.13 14.11
CA TRP A 273 15.37 17.12 15.05
C TRP A 273 16.31 18.32 15.04
N SER A 274 15.80 19.46 14.57
CA SER A 274 16.60 20.68 14.46
C SER A 274 17.05 21.18 15.84
N PRO A 275 18.32 21.64 16.01
CA PRO A 275 18.77 22.26 17.25
C PRO A 275 18.05 23.59 17.56
N HIS A 276 17.18 24.07 16.66
CA HIS A 276 16.32 25.23 16.88
C HIS A 276 15.00 24.92 17.60
N HIS A 277 14.66 23.64 17.84
CA HIS A 277 13.50 23.29 18.65
C HIS A 277 13.75 23.55 20.14
N SER A 278 12.70 23.98 20.84
CA SER A 278 12.71 24.17 22.28
C SER A 278 12.86 22.83 23.03
N GLU A 279 13.34 22.90 24.27
CA GLU A 279 13.33 21.77 25.20
C GLU A 279 11.91 21.19 25.38
N THR A 280 10.89 22.04 25.33
CA THR A 280 9.48 21.65 25.47
C THR A 280 8.93 20.88 24.27
N GLU A 281 9.28 21.27 23.04
CA GLU A 281 8.94 20.50 21.83
C GLU A 281 9.70 19.17 21.81
N THR A 282 11.00 19.22 22.13
CA THR A 282 11.88 18.04 22.18
C THR A 282 11.37 17.02 23.20
N LYS A 283 10.97 17.48 24.38
CA LYS A 283 10.34 16.63 25.40
C LYS A 283 8.99 16.10 24.92
N SER A 284 8.15 16.93 24.28
CA SER A 284 6.85 16.50 23.74
C SER A 284 6.99 15.36 22.72
N LEU A 285 8.01 15.40 21.85
CA LEU A 285 8.31 14.28 20.94
C LEU A 285 8.77 13.02 21.70
N ILE A 286 9.66 13.16 22.69
CA ILE A 286 10.15 12.03 23.49
C ILE A 286 9.02 11.39 24.29
N ASP A 287 8.14 12.18 24.90
CA ASP A 287 6.97 11.71 25.65
C ASP A 287 5.95 11.04 24.71
N LYS A 288 5.71 11.60 23.51
CA LYS A 288 4.90 10.97 22.45
C LYS A 288 5.45 9.61 22.05
N MET A 289 6.76 9.50 21.79
CA MET A 289 7.41 8.23 21.43
C MET A 289 7.39 7.23 22.60
N THR A 290 7.60 7.69 23.83
CA THR A 290 7.52 6.87 25.05
C THR A 290 6.13 6.28 25.25
N SER A 291 5.07 7.05 25.00
CA SER A 291 3.67 6.56 25.05
C SER A 291 3.40 5.41 24.07
N ARG A 292 4.21 5.28 23.02
CA ARG A 292 4.15 4.23 22.00
C ARG A 292 5.14 3.08 22.24
N ARG A 293 5.71 3.01 23.45
CA ARG A 293 6.74 2.04 23.88
C ARG A 293 8.06 2.13 23.11
N TYR A 294 8.43 3.31 22.63
CA TYR A 294 9.78 3.57 22.13
C TYR A 294 10.64 4.20 23.22
N LYS A 295 11.91 3.78 23.30
CA LYS A 295 12.93 4.40 24.15
C LYS A 295 13.90 5.18 23.27
N LEU A 296 14.21 6.43 23.63
CA LEU A 296 15.35 7.15 23.04
C LEU A 296 16.65 6.42 23.41
N MET A 297 17.43 6.04 22.41
CA MET A 297 18.67 5.28 22.58
C MET A 297 19.91 6.12 22.29
N TYR A 298 19.83 7.03 21.31
CA TYR A 298 20.96 7.86 20.90
C TYR A 298 20.47 9.17 20.24
N THR A 299 21.29 10.20 20.33
CA THR A 299 21.17 11.44 19.56
C THR A 299 22.44 11.62 18.76
N THR A 300 22.34 11.70 17.42
CA THR A 300 23.51 11.90 16.56
C THR A 300 24.02 13.33 16.62
N ASP A 301 25.30 13.51 16.32
CA ASP A 301 25.92 14.78 15.93
C ASP A 301 25.15 15.50 14.79
N THR A 302 24.55 14.76 13.87
CA THR A 302 23.73 15.30 12.76
C THR A 302 22.28 15.65 13.11
N GLY A 303 21.93 15.71 14.41
CA GLY A 303 20.59 16.10 14.90
C GLY A 303 19.51 15.01 14.90
N ASN A 304 19.83 13.77 14.54
CA ASN A 304 18.86 12.68 14.55
C ASN A 304 18.64 12.06 15.94
N LEU A 305 17.39 11.96 16.37
CA LEU A 305 16.95 11.25 17.57
C LEU A 305 16.59 9.80 17.18
N ILE A 306 17.36 8.83 17.68
CA ILE A 306 17.20 7.40 17.37
C ILE A 306 16.47 6.70 18.53
N PHE A 307 15.29 6.17 18.20
CA PHE A 307 14.38 5.48 19.11
C PHE A 307 14.31 3.97 18.79
N LEU A 308 14.29 3.13 19.82
CA LEU A 308 14.12 1.67 19.73
C LEU A 308 12.78 1.25 20.35
N TYR A 309 12.01 0.42 19.66
CA TYR A 309 10.80 -0.20 20.22
C TYR A 309 11.17 -1.18 21.34
N ASN A 310 10.56 -1.02 22.51
CA ASN A 310 10.83 -1.82 23.69
C ASN A 310 9.53 -2.42 24.26
N ALA A 311 9.30 -3.71 23.98
CA ALA A 311 8.13 -4.44 24.46
C ALA A 311 7.99 -4.52 26.00
N LEU A 312 9.06 -4.21 26.75
CA LEU A 312 9.07 -4.19 28.22
C LEU A 312 8.68 -2.82 28.81
N LEU A 313 8.55 -1.76 28.00
CA LEU A 313 7.97 -0.49 28.46
C LEU A 313 6.48 -0.68 28.74
N LYS A 314 6.14 -0.70 30.03
CA LYS A 314 4.76 -0.51 30.48
C LYS A 314 4.39 0.96 30.29
N ILE A 315 3.18 1.16 29.78
CA ILE A 315 2.46 2.44 29.72
C ILE A 315 1.57 2.50 30.96
#